data_AF-A0A510VCJ9-F1
#
_entry.id   AF-A0A510VCJ9-F1
#
_cell.length_a   1.000
_cell.length_b   1.000
_cell.length_c   1.000
_cell.angle_alpha   90.00
_cell.angle_beta   90.00
_cell.angle_gamma   90.00
#
_symmetry.space_group_name_H-M   'P 1'
#
loop_
_entity.id
_entity.type
_entity.pdbx_description
1 polymer ?
#
loop_
_entity_poly.entity_id
_entity_poly.type
_entity_poly.pdbx_seq_one_letter_code
_entity_poly.pdbx_strand_id
1 'polypeptide(L)'
;MAKKSTGVALAVAWPLAKKVATQVSVIVANNPEIQKRLEGLGKKFADVQKARTPEAKIARAMESVREQAEIVLRSESGDAESVASLQAAGWKQRADQVERALRILQHQPRKKQKAQLQRIEAMADSLVAEVLTSLIDEVEAPRDQLGGT
;
A
#
# COMPACT_ATOMS: atom_id res chain seq x y z
N MET A 1 10.91 29.71 16.57
CA MET A 1 11.00 29.19 15.19
C MET A 1 10.11 27.96 15.07
N ALA A 2 8.95 28.09 14.42
CA ALA A 2 8.04 26.96 14.23
C ALA A 2 8.65 25.97 13.22
N LYS A 3 8.96 24.76 13.67
CA LYS A 3 9.34 23.65 12.78
C LYS A 3 8.17 23.42 11.83
N LYS A 4 8.35 23.70 10.53
CA LYS A 4 7.41 23.29 9.50
C LYS A 4 7.27 21.78 9.61
N SER A 5 6.10 21.30 10.05
CA SER A 5 5.76 19.89 10.01
C SER A 5 5.72 19.48 8.54
N THR A 6 6.80 18.84 8.09
CA THR A 6 6.88 18.23 6.76
C THR A 6 6.06 16.95 6.79
N GLY A 7 4.73 17.09 6.90
CA GLY A 7 3.83 15.94 6.91
C GLY A 7 4.06 15.10 5.65
N VAL A 8 4.18 13.78 5.83
CA VAL A 8 4.26 12.85 4.69
C VAL A 8 2.91 12.87 4.00
N ALA A 9 2.85 13.51 2.83
CA ALA A 9 1.70 13.45 1.95
C ALA A 9 1.80 12.16 1.12
N LEU A 10 1.05 11.12 1.52
CA LEU A 10 0.87 9.92 0.71
C LEU A 10 0.00 10.28 -0.51
N ALA A 11 0.65 10.55 -1.64
CA ALA A 11 -0.04 10.95 -2.87
C ALA A 11 -0.66 9.75 -3.58
N VAL A 12 -1.90 9.40 -3.21
CA VAL A 12 -2.68 8.34 -3.87
C VAL A 12 -3.93 8.92 -4.51
N ALA A 13 -4.13 8.64 -5.80
CA ALA A 13 -5.27 9.17 -6.57
C ALA A 13 -6.53 8.30 -6.50
N TRP A 14 -6.44 7.07 -5.97
CA TRP A 14 -7.60 6.18 -5.88
C TRP A 14 -8.46 6.45 -4.62
N PRO A 15 -9.80 6.34 -4.71
CA PRO A 15 -10.70 6.80 -3.66
C PRO A 15 -10.51 6.17 -2.28
N LEU A 16 -10.37 4.84 -2.18
CA LEU A 16 -10.23 4.16 -0.89
C LEU A 16 -8.85 4.43 -0.29
N ALA A 17 -7.81 4.23 -1.09
CA ALA A 17 -6.44 4.48 -0.67
C ALA A 17 -6.20 5.94 -0.28
N LYS A 18 -6.87 6.91 -0.92
CA LYS A 18 -6.82 8.33 -0.54
C LYS A 18 -7.43 8.59 0.83
N LYS A 19 -8.55 7.93 1.17
CA LYS A 19 -9.16 8.06 2.50
C LYS A 19 -8.22 7.54 3.58
N VAL A 20 -7.67 6.35 3.37
CA VAL A 20 -6.69 5.74 4.29
C VAL A 20 -5.44 6.62 4.38
N ALA A 21 -4.87 7.04 3.25
CA ALA A 21 -3.72 7.94 3.22
C ALA A 21 -3.95 9.24 4.02
N THR A 22 -5.16 9.79 3.99
CA THR A 22 -5.51 10.98 4.79
C THR A 22 -5.52 10.66 6.28
N GLN A 23 -6.09 9.53 6.68
CA GLN A 23 -6.06 9.06 8.08
C GLN A 23 -4.62 8.82 8.55
N VAL A 24 -3.82 8.13 7.73
CA VAL A 24 -2.39 7.90 7.97
C VAL A 24 -1.67 9.23 8.18
N SER A 25 -1.86 10.22 7.30
CA SER A 25 -1.19 11.53 7.42
C SER A 25 -1.52 12.26 8.72
N VAL A 26 -2.74 12.11 9.26
CA VAL A 26 -3.11 12.68 10.57
C VAL A 26 -2.36 11.98 11.71
N ILE A 27 -2.28 10.65 11.66
CA ILE A 27 -1.57 9.85 12.68
C ILE A 27 -0.06 10.14 12.65
N VAL A 28 0.52 10.26 11.45
CA VAL A 28 1.92 10.60 11.23
C VAL A 28 2.29 11.99 11.75
N ALA A 29 1.39 12.96 11.64
CA ALA A 29 1.62 14.29 12.18
C ALA A 29 1.87 14.27 13.70
N ASN A 30 1.34 13.26 14.38
CA ASN A 30 1.47 13.06 15.82
C ASN A 30 2.58 12.08 16.21
N ASN A 31 3.21 11.38 15.25
CA ASN A 31 4.21 10.34 15.51
C ASN A 31 5.40 10.38 14.52
N PRO A 32 6.56 10.95 14.91
CA PRO A 32 7.71 11.14 14.02
C PRO A 32 8.42 9.84 13.62
N GLU A 33 8.26 8.74 14.36
CA GLU A 33 8.80 7.43 13.96
C GLU A 33 8.07 6.84 12.74
N ILE A 34 6.73 7.01 12.70
CA ILE A 34 5.89 6.58 11.58
C ILE A 34 6.23 7.40 10.34
N GLN A 35 6.51 8.70 10.53
CA GLN A 35 6.93 9.60 9.46
C GLN A 35 8.11 9.03 8.66
N LYS A 36 9.18 8.59 9.36
CA LYS A 36 10.36 8.01 8.70
C LYS A 36 10.07 6.72 7.95
N ARG A 37 9.20 5.86 8.50
CA ARG A 37 8.79 4.60 7.84
C ARG A 37 7.98 4.86 6.57
N LEU A 38 7.10 5.86 6.59
CA LEU A 38 6.21 6.18 5.48
C LEU A 38 6.81 7.10 4.42
N GLU A 39 7.90 7.81 4.70
CA GLU A 39 8.58 8.63 3.69
C GLU A 39 8.98 7.84 2.45
N GLY A 40 9.48 6.61 2.63
CA GLY A 40 9.84 5.71 1.54
C GLY A 40 8.61 5.32 0.71
N LEU A 41 7.51 4.97 1.38
CA LEU A 41 6.25 4.61 0.75
C LEU A 41 5.63 5.79 -0.01
N GLY A 42 5.64 6.98 0.58
CA GLY A 42 5.09 8.19 -0.03
C GLY A 42 5.81 8.60 -1.31
N LYS A 43 7.13 8.42 -1.38
CA LYS A 43 7.89 8.63 -2.62
C LYS A 43 7.46 7.64 -3.71
N LYS A 44 7.33 6.36 -3.38
CA LYS A 44 6.89 5.32 -4.33
C LYS A 44 5.49 5.60 -4.87
N PHE A 45 4.53 5.94 -4.01
CA PHE A 45 3.18 6.27 -4.45
C PHE A 45 3.09 7.61 -5.21
N ALA A 46 3.95 8.57 -4.90
CA ALA A 46 4.10 9.77 -5.74
C ALA A 46 4.63 9.41 -7.15
N ASP A 47 5.56 8.46 -7.25
CA ASP A 47 6.08 7.96 -8.53
C ASP A 47 5.06 7.17 -9.34
N VAL A 48 4.11 6.49 -8.68
CA VAL A 48 2.93 5.91 -9.31
C VAL A 48 2.14 7.00 -10.05
N GLN A 49 1.92 8.17 -9.43
CA GLN A 49 1.14 9.24 -10.05
C GLN A 49 1.81 9.86 -11.29
N LYS A 50 3.12 9.69 -11.46
CA LYS A 50 3.84 10.13 -12.65
C LYS A 50 3.52 9.31 -13.90
N ALA A 51 2.90 8.14 -13.76
CA ALA A 51 2.49 7.34 -14.92
C ALA A 51 1.31 8.00 -15.67
N ARG A 52 1.38 8.00 -17.00
CA ARG A 52 0.41 8.70 -17.87
C ARG A 52 -0.86 7.90 -18.14
N THR A 53 -0.79 6.57 -18.08
CA THR A 53 -1.94 5.69 -18.33
C THR A 53 -2.41 5.02 -17.04
N PRO A 54 -3.72 4.75 -16.89
CA PRO A 54 -4.23 4.04 -15.72
C PRO A 54 -3.59 2.67 -15.51
N GLU A 55 -3.33 1.93 -16.59
CA GLU A 55 -2.67 0.61 -16.52
C GLU A 55 -1.25 0.72 -15.96
N ALA A 56 -0.50 1.74 -16.39
CA ALA A 56 0.85 1.97 -15.89
C ALA A 56 0.85 2.44 -14.42
N LYS A 57 -0.18 3.20 -14.01
CA LYS A 57 -0.37 3.55 -12.59
C LYS A 57 -0.62 2.30 -11.76
N ILE A 58 -1.53 1.43 -12.18
CA ILE A 58 -1.83 0.18 -11.48
C ILE A 58 -0.59 -0.69 -11.39
N ALA A 59 0.14 -0.90 -12.49
CA ALA A 59 1.34 -1.73 -12.51
C ALA A 59 2.40 -1.25 -11.50
N ARG A 60 2.71 0.05 -11.49
CA ARG A 60 3.67 0.65 -10.53
C ARG A 60 3.19 0.58 -9.08
N ALA A 61 1.88 0.70 -8.85
CA ALA A 61 1.31 0.54 -7.52
C ALA A 61 1.47 -0.90 -7.02
N MET A 62 1.23 -1.89 -7.88
CA MET A 62 1.40 -3.30 -7.53
C MET A 62 2.86 -3.66 -7.27
N GLU A 63 3.80 -3.06 -8.00
CA GLU A 63 5.23 -3.16 -7.70
C GLU A 63 5.55 -2.61 -6.30
N SER A 64 5.03 -1.42 -5.97
CA SER A 64 5.20 -0.85 -4.62
C SER A 64 4.61 -1.73 -3.51
N VAL A 65 3.46 -2.37 -3.77
CA VAL A 65 2.83 -3.32 -2.85
C VAL A 65 3.69 -4.58 -2.67
N ARG A 66 4.26 -5.15 -3.75
CA ARG A 66 5.16 -6.31 -3.65
C ARG A 66 6.40 -5.99 -2.84
N GLU A 67 7.03 -4.85 -3.11
CA GLU A 67 8.21 -4.44 -2.35
C GLU A 67 7.87 -4.29 -0.85
N GLN A 68 6.70 -3.75 -0.52
CA GLN A 68 6.28 -3.65 0.88
C GLN A 68 6.03 -5.02 1.50
N ALA A 69 5.36 -5.93 0.77
CA ALA A 69 5.19 -7.30 1.22
C ALA A 69 6.53 -8.01 1.46
N GLU A 70 7.53 -7.79 0.60
CA GLU A 70 8.87 -8.37 0.76
C GLU A 70 9.63 -7.78 1.95
N ILE A 71 9.44 -6.49 2.25
CA ILE A 71 9.99 -5.88 3.46
C ILE A 71 9.42 -6.57 4.70
N VAL A 72 8.09 -6.73 4.77
CA VAL A 72 7.43 -7.39 5.91
C VAL A 72 7.89 -8.84 6.03
N LEU A 73 7.86 -9.62 4.95
CA LEU A 73 8.32 -11.02 4.96
C LEU A 73 9.79 -11.15 5.39
N ARG A 74 10.65 -10.21 5.02
CA ARG A 74 12.07 -10.21 5.44
C ARG A 74 12.23 -9.82 6.92
N SER A 75 11.43 -8.88 7.40
CA SER A 75 11.42 -8.52 8.82
C SER A 75 10.95 -9.68 9.71
N GLU A 76 10.07 -10.53 9.18
CA GLU A 76 9.49 -11.68 9.88
C GLU A 76 10.24 -13.01 9.64
N SER A 77 11.47 -12.99 9.11
CA SER A 77 12.24 -14.18 8.69
C SER A 77 12.49 -15.26 9.78
N GLY A 78 12.08 -15.02 11.02
CA GLY A 78 12.14 -15.98 12.12
C GLY A 78 10.80 -16.68 12.44
N ASP A 79 9.67 -16.18 11.94
CA ASP A 79 8.32 -16.62 12.35
C ASP A 79 7.36 -16.62 11.15
N ALA A 80 7.53 -17.60 10.26
CA ALA A 80 6.78 -17.70 9.01
C ALA A 80 5.25 -17.88 9.19
N GLU A 81 4.79 -18.17 10.40
CA GLU A 81 3.37 -18.30 10.76
C GLU A 81 2.77 -17.02 11.35
N SER A 82 3.54 -15.93 11.44
CA SER A 82 3.03 -14.66 11.95
C SER A 82 1.91 -14.11 11.06
N VAL A 83 0.93 -13.44 11.69
CA VAL A 83 -0.21 -12.81 10.97
C VAL A 83 0.29 -11.83 9.91
N ALA A 84 1.34 -11.07 10.22
CA ALA A 84 1.98 -10.14 9.29
C ALA A 84 2.60 -10.85 8.08
N SER A 85 3.29 -11.99 8.29
CA SER A 85 3.83 -12.82 7.21
C SER A 85 2.73 -13.35 6.28
N LEU A 86 1.64 -13.87 6.85
CA LEU A 86 0.50 -14.38 6.08
C LEU A 86 -0.19 -13.28 5.28
N GLN A 87 -0.39 -12.10 5.89
CA GLN A 87 -0.93 -10.93 5.21
C GLN A 87 -0.04 -10.47 4.06
N ALA A 88 1.27 -10.35 4.30
CA ALA A 88 2.23 -9.96 3.29
C ALA A 88 2.29 -10.94 2.10
N ALA A 89 2.27 -12.24 2.37
CA ALA A 89 2.16 -13.26 1.32
C ALA A 89 0.86 -13.09 0.51
N GLY A 90 -0.26 -12.81 1.20
CA GLY A 90 -1.55 -12.51 0.57
C GLY A 90 -1.54 -11.24 -0.28
N TRP A 91 -0.81 -10.19 0.11
CA TRP A 91 -0.63 -8.99 -0.70
C TRP A 91 0.13 -9.28 -1.99
N LYS A 92 1.23 -10.04 -1.90
CA LYS A 92 2.04 -10.41 -3.06
C LYS A 92 1.20 -11.20 -4.08
N GLN A 93 0.46 -12.21 -3.62
CA GLN A 93 -0.41 -13.00 -4.48
C GLN A 93 -1.48 -12.17 -5.19
N ARG A 94 -2.11 -11.22 -4.47
CA ARG A 94 -3.12 -10.32 -5.04
C ARG A 94 -2.52 -9.30 -6.00
N ALA A 95 -1.34 -8.76 -5.72
CA ALA A 95 -0.61 -7.90 -6.65
C ALA A 95 -0.33 -8.61 -7.98
N ASP A 96 0.06 -9.89 -7.92
CA ASP A 96 0.29 -10.71 -9.11
C ASP A 96 -1.02 -11.05 -9.86
N GLN A 97 -2.13 -11.19 -9.13
CA GLN A 97 -3.45 -11.35 -9.73
C GLN A 97 -3.86 -10.10 -10.52
N VAL A 98 -3.67 -8.91 -9.94
CA VAL A 98 -3.95 -7.62 -10.61
C VAL A 98 -3.09 -7.45 -11.86
N GLU A 99 -1.80 -7.77 -11.80
CA GLU A 99 -0.93 -7.67 -12.97
C GLU A 99 -1.33 -8.67 -14.07
N ARG A 100 -1.67 -9.91 -13.72
CA ARG A 100 -2.19 -10.89 -14.70
C ARG A 100 -3.48 -10.38 -15.35
N ALA A 101 -4.38 -9.77 -14.57
CA ALA A 101 -5.60 -9.18 -15.11
C ALA A 101 -5.30 -8.04 -16.10
N LEU A 102 -4.30 -7.19 -15.82
CA LEU A 102 -3.82 -6.18 -16.76
C LEU A 102 -3.27 -6.78 -18.06
N ARG A 103 -2.47 -7.86 -17.98
CA ARG A 103 -1.95 -8.54 -19.18
C ARG A 103 -3.08 -9.13 -20.02
N ILE A 104 -4.06 -9.78 -19.38
CA ILE A 104 -5.25 -10.30 -20.07
C ILE A 104 -6.02 -9.16 -20.75
N LEU A 105 -6.17 -8.02 -20.07
CA LEU A 105 -6.87 -6.85 -20.60
C LEU A 105 -6.29 -6.36 -21.94
N GLN A 106 -4.96 -6.40 -22.10
CA GLN A 106 -4.28 -5.96 -23.32
C GLN A 106 -4.70 -6.76 -24.57
N HIS A 107 -5.12 -8.01 -24.39
CA HIS A 107 -5.57 -8.89 -25.47
C HIS A 107 -7.09 -8.86 -25.68
N GLN A 108 -7.84 -8.13 -24.84
CA GLN A 108 -9.30 -8.03 -24.96
C GLN A 108 -9.69 -6.96 -26.00
N PRO A 109 -10.87 -7.08 -26.63
CA PRO A 109 -11.41 -6.02 -27.48
C PRO A 109 -11.60 -4.72 -26.70
N ARG A 110 -11.25 -3.57 -27.31
CA ARG A 110 -11.35 -2.23 -26.69
C ARG A 110 -12.69 -1.93 -26.00
N LYS A 111 -13.80 -2.46 -26.54
CA LYS A 111 -15.15 -2.32 -25.96
C LYS A 111 -15.26 -2.91 -24.55
N LYS A 112 -14.53 -3.99 -24.25
CA LYS A 112 -14.51 -4.65 -22.93
C LYS A 112 -13.41 -4.10 -22.02
N GLN A 113 -12.37 -3.49 -22.60
CA GLN A 113 -11.22 -2.98 -21.85
C GLN A 113 -11.63 -1.96 -20.78
N LYS A 114 -12.48 -0.98 -21.11
CA LYS A 114 -12.86 0.07 -20.15
C LYS A 114 -13.52 -0.47 -18.88
N ALA A 115 -14.51 -1.36 -19.03
CA ALA A 115 -15.23 -1.92 -17.88
C ALA A 115 -14.36 -2.85 -17.03
N GLN A 116 -13.48 -3.63 -17.66
CA GLN A 116 -12.55 -4.48 -16.94
C GLN A 116 -11.44 -3.68 -16.27
N LEU A 117 -10.95 -2.61 -16.90
CA LEU A 117 -9.97 -1.71 -16.31
C LEU A 117 -10.49 -1.10 -15.00
N GLN A 118 -11.74 -0.63 -14.98
CA GLN A 118 -12.37 -0.11 -13.75
C GLN A 118 -12.43 -1.16 -12.62
N ARG A 119 -12.67 -2.42 -12.95
CA ARG A 119 -12.65 -3.51 -11.95
C ARG A 119 -11.23 -3.76 -11.43
N ILE A 120 -10.24 -3.75 -12.32
CA ILE A 120 -8.83 -3.92 -11.96
C ILE A 120 -8.36 -2.74 -11.09
N GLU A 121 -8.77 -1.51 -11.42
CA GLU A 121 -8.54 -0.33 -10.59
C GLU A 121 -9.13 -0.47 -9.19
N ALA A 122 -10.37 -0.97 -9.06
CA ALA A 122 -10.99 -1.18 -7.76
C ALA A 122 -10.25 -2.25 -6.93
N MET A 123 -9.78 -3.33 -7.57
CA MET A 123 -8.93 -4.33 -6.90
C MET A 123 -7.61 -3.73 -6.42
N ALA A 124 -6.97 -2.90 -7.25
CA ALA A 124 -5.73 -2.21 -6.90
C ALA A 124 -5.94 -1.19 -5.77
N ASP A 125 -7.01 -0.39 -5.83
CA ASP A 125 -7.37 0.60 -4.81
C ASP A 125 -7.59 -0.07 -3.45
N SER A 126 -8.36 -1.16 -3.41
CA SER A 126 -8.60 -1.93 -2.18
C SER A 126 -7.32 -2.52 -1.62
N LEU A 127 -6.45 -3.07 -2.45
CA LEU A 127 -5.19 -3.66 -1.99
C LEU A 127 -4.23 -2.59 -1.44
N VAL A 128 -4.12 -1.45 -2.12
CA VAL A 128 -3.29 -0.33 -1.64
C VAL A 128 -3.85 0.21 -0.32
N ALA A 129 -5.17 0.35 -0.20
CA ALA A 129 -5.80 0.80 1.04
C ALA A 129 -5.50 -0.16 2.20
N GLU A 130 -5.55 -1.48 1.96
CA GLU A 130 -5.23 -2.49 2.98
C GLU A 130 -3.78 -2.40 3.44
N VAL A 131 -2.82 -2.34 2.51
CA VAL A 131 -1.39 -2.20 2.83
C VAL A 131 -1.11 -0.91 3.59
N LEU A 132 -1.80 0.19 3.26
CA LEU A 132 -1.66 1.44 4.01
C LEU A 132 -2.25 1.35 5.41
N THR A 133 -3.32 0.56 5.60
CA THR A 133 -3.99 0.38 6.89
C THR A 133 -3.14 -0.49 7.82
N SER A 134 -2.57 -1.58 7.32
CA SER A 134 -1.71 -2.47 8.14
C SER A 134 -0.49 -1.76 8.70
N LEU A 135 0.04 -0.76 7.98
CA LEU A 135 1.16 0.07 8.44
C LEU A 135 0.80 0.98 9.63
N ILE A 136 -0.49 1.23 9.86
CA ILE A 136 -0.99 1.94 11.02
C ILE A 136 -1.21 0.97 12.18
N ASP A 137 -1.84 -0.18 11.91
CA ASP A 137 -2.20 -1.17 12.94
C ASP A 137 -0.97 -1.74 13.66
N GLU A 138 0.16 -1.91 12.95
CA GLU A 138 1.45 -2.29 13.57
C GLU A 138 1.97 -1.27 14.60
N VAL A 139 1.50 -0.02 14.57
CA VAL A 139 1.94 1.06 15.46
C VAL A 139 0.98 1.31 16.61
N GLU A 140 -0.33 1.10 16.39
CA GLU A 140 -1.34 1.21 17.44
C GLU A 140 -1.40 0.00 18.37
N ALA A 141 -0.82 -1.15 17.99
CA ALA A 141 -0.68 -2.30 18.87
C ALA A 141 0.12 -1.90 20.14
N PRO A 142 -0.53 -1.82 21.32
CA PRO A 142 0.19 -1.50 22.54
C PRO A 142 1.17 -2.64 22.81
N ARG A 143 2.42 -2.30 23.11
CA ARG A 143 3.38 -3.21 23.77
C ARG A 143 2.96 -3.51 25.22
N ASP A 144 1.69 -3.77 25.48
CA ASP A 144 1.19 -4.31 26.75
C ASP A 144 1.32 -5.83 26.74
N GLN A 145 2.56 -6.31 26.65
CA GLN A 145 2.97 -7.61 27.18
C GLN A 145 4.38 -7.51 27.78
N LEU A 146 4.53 -6.59 28.74
CA LEU A 146 5.56 -6.68 29.78
C LEU A 146 4.88 -6.40 31.12
N GLY A 147 4.41 -7.46 31.79
CA GLY A 147 3.99 -7.37 33.18
C GLY A 147 2.82 -8.28 33.52
N GLY A 148 3.09 -9.54 33.88
CA GLY A 148 2.05 -10.46 34.31
C GLY A 148 2.59 -11.73 34.95
N THR A 149 3.31 -11.55 36.07
CA THR A 149 3.83 -12.52 37.07
C THR A 149 4.85 -13.57 36.61
#